data_AF-A0A7H0LGV4-F1
#
_entry.id   AF-A0A7H0LGV4-F1
#
_cell.length_a   1.000
_cell.length_b   1.000
_cell.length_c   1.000
_cell.angle_alpha   90.00
_cell.angle_beta   90.00
_cell.angle_gamma   90.00
#
_symmetry.space_group_name_H-M   'P 1'
#
loop_
_entity.id
_entity.type
_entity.pdbx_description
1 polymer ?
#
loop_
_entity_poly.entity_id
_entity_poly.type
_entity_poly.pdbx_seq_one_letter_code
_entity_poly.pdbx_strand_id
1 'polypeptide(L)'
;MTEKRVCFDFEIDFSNGGGIQGQGFRLDIAGDEIDDADLSAYIIRDLRLLMVAETRILNKRIIDESHKRGAAAAIDQPPGTLRIDLSHVIEAGMITYKGLPAPLICDHLSREASRSSYDAGTEFQIGRIEMVGNTGTYMDTPFHRYADGYDLADLSLDRIAACPGLMIDVSGAAGRAIDWMALAADDIAGKAVLIRTGWDRHWRTDQYFEGHPHLTETAAIHLRDRGAAMVGIDSFNIDDTSGGTRPVHTVLLGAGIPIIEHMTGLDRLPASGFTFSAVPPKIRAMGTFPVRAYALV
;
A
#
# COMPACT_ATOMS: atom_id res chain seq x y z
N MET A 1 -11.73 1.23 -21.68
CA MET A 1 -11.66 2.18 -22.81
C MET A 1 -10.21 2.62 -22.91
N THR A 2 -9.63 2.83 -24.09
CA THR A 2 -8.30 3.46 -24.19
C THR A 2 -8.40 4.87 -23.62
N GLU A 3 -7.73 5.12 -22.50
CA GLU A 3 -7.69 6.43 -21.86
C GLU A 3 -6.45 7.18 -22.38
N LYS A 4 -6.66 8.45 -22.77
CA LYS A 4 -5.67 9.29 -23.46
C LYS A 4 -4.94 10.15 -22.43
N ARG A 5 -3.62 10.27 -22.58
CA ARG A 5 -2.81 11.24 -21.82
C ARG A 5 -2.14 12.21 -22.78
N VAL A 6 -1.90 13.43 -22.34
CA VAL A 6 -1.01 14.36 -23.03
C VAL A 6 0.37 14.32 -22.40
N CYS A 7 1.39 14.16 -23.23
CA CYS A 7 2.80 14.22 -22.89
C CYS A 7 3.38 15.52 -23.48
N PHE A 8 3.99 16.37 -22.66
CA PHE A 8 4.45 17.69 -23.10
C PHE A 8 5.55 18.23 -22.18
N ASP A 9 6.30 19.18 -22.71
CA ASP A 9 7.29 19.97 -21.99
C ASP A 9 6.68 21.34 -21.67
N PHE A 10 7.16 22.01 -20.63
CA PHE A 10 6.71 23.36 -20.31
C PHE A 10 7.83 24.26 -19.82
N GLU A 11 7.69 25.55 -20.08
CA GLU A 11 8.49 26.62 -19.49
C GLU A 11 7.53 27.65 -18.87
N ILE A 12 7.83 28.10 -17.65
CA ILE A 12 7.04 29.10 -16.93
C ILE A 12 7.97 30.18 -16.40
N ASP A 13 7.67 31.43 -16.75
CA ASP A 13 8.37 32.61 -16.25
C ASP A 13 7.53 33.30 -15.18
N PHE A 14 8.18 33.75 -14.10
CA PHE A 14 7.51 34.46 -13.00
C PHE A 14 7.68 35.97 -13.11
N SER A 15 6.64 36.73 -12.78
CA SER A 15 6.63 38.20 -12.83
C SER A 15 7.55 38.86 -11.81
N ASN A 16 7.99 38.12 -10.79
CA ASN A 16 8.99 38.55 -9.81
C ASN A 16 10.43 38.07 -10.16
N GLY A 17 10.63 37.48 -11.34
CA GLY A 17 11.90 36.98 -11.82
C GLY A 17 12.15 35.50 -11.52
N GLY A 18 12.94 34.86 -12.38
CA GLY A 18 13.17 33.41 -12.38
C GLY A 18 12.11 32.64 -13.18
N GLY A 19 12.29 31.33 -13.31
CA GLY A 19 11.40 30.46 -14.05
C GLY A 19 11.58 28.98 -13.71
N ILE A 20 10.65 28.15 -14.16
CA ILE A 20 10.68 26.70 -14.03
C ILE A 20 10.46 26.05 -15.39
N GLN A 21 11.20 24.99 -15.68
CA GLN A 21 11.04 24.19 -16.89
C GLN A 21 10.83 22.72 -16.52
N GLY A 22 9.97 22.04 -17.27
CA GLY A 22 9.66 20.62 -17.12
C GLY A 22 9.68 19.91 -18.47
N GLN A 23 10.12 18.64 -18.48
CA GLN A 23 10.22 17.82 -19.68
C GLN A 23 9.46 16.50 -19.50
N GLY A 24 8.76 16.07 -20.56
CA GLY A 24 8.03 14.81 -20.62
C GLY A 24 6.89 14.70 -19.61
N PHE A 25 6.32 15.82 -19.18
CA PHE A 25 5.22 15.88 -18.22
C PHE A 25 4.00 15.17 -18.79
N ARG A 26 3.28 14.38 -17.97
CA ARG A 26 2.14 13.58 -18.41
C ARG A 26 0.89 13.94 -17.63
N LEU A 27 -0.17 14.32 -18.34
CA LEU A 27 -1.46 14.67 -17.78
C LEU A 27 -2.57 13.84 -18.40
N ASP A 28 -3.50 13.36 -17.57
CA ASP A 28 -4.69 12.64 -18.01
C ASP A 28 -5.70 13.65 -18.58
N ILE A 29 -6.30 13.35 -19.73
CA ILE A 29 -7.26 14.23 -20.39
C ILE A 29 -8.57 13.51 -20.69
N ALA A 30 -9.69 14.21 -20.53
CA ALA A 30 -11.00 13.71 -20.92
C ALA A 30 -11.23 14.01 -22.40
N GLY A 31 -10.95 13.02 -23.27
CA GLY A 31 -11.09 13.14 -24.72
C GLY A 31 -9.77 12.95 -25.47
N ASP A 32 -9.78 13.24 -26.76
CA ASP A 32 -8.63 13.01 -27.64
C ASP A 32 -7.69 14.22 -27.75
N GLU A 33 -8.09 15.38 -27.23
CA GLU A 33 -7.35 16.64 -27.31
C GLU A 33 -7.53 17.48 -26.04
N ILE A 34 -6.60 18.40 -25.81
CA ILE A 34 -6.65 19.47 -24.81
C ILE A 34 -5.90 20.65 -25.41
N ASP A 35 -6.19 21.91 -25.07
CA ASP A 35 -5.43 23.06 -25.57
C ASP A 35 -4.27 23.46 -24.64
N ASP A 36 -3.41 24.38 -25.10
CA ASP A 36 -2.22 24.79 -24.34
C ASP A 36 -2.56 25.72 -23.16
N ALA A 37 -3.69 26.42 -23.23
CA ALA A 37 -4.15 27.31 -22.16
C ALA A 37 -4.66 26.48 -20.96
N ASP A 38 -5.42 25.42 -21.22
CA ASP A 38 -5.89 24.47 -20.23
C ASP A 38 -4.73 23.71 -19.58
N LEU A 39 -3.73 23.31 -20.37
CA LEU A 39 -2.50 22.70 -19.86
C LEU A 39 -1.73 23.65 -18.94
N SER A 40 -1.60 24.90 -19.35
CA SER A 40 -0.94 25.93 -18.56
C SER A 40 -1.68 26.16 -17.25
N ALA A 41 -3.01 26.32 -17.30
CA ALA A 41 -3.85 26.47 -16.11
C ALA A 41 -3.76 25.27 -15.18
N TYR A 42 -3.69 24.05 -15.73
CA TYR A 42 -3.50 22.83 -14.95
C TYR A 42 -2.19 22.88 -14.15
N ILE A 43 -1.05 23.13 -14.81
CA ILE A 43 0.26 23.13 -14.15
C ILE A 43 0.33 24.22 -13.08
N ILE A 44 -0.15 25.42 -13.38
CA ILE A 44 -0.16 26.53 -12.43
C ILE A 44 -0.93 26.13 -11.17
N ARG A 45 -2.10 25.52 -11.33
CA ARG A 45 -2.94 25.08 -10.22
C ARG A 45 -2.33 23.93 -9.44
N ASP A 46 -1.85 22.90 -10.14
CA ASP A 46 -1.36 21.65 -9.56
C ASP A 46 -0.06 21.88 -8.76
N LEU A 47 0.87 22.65 -9.34
CA LEU A 47 2.10 23.05 -8.68
C LEU A 47 1.94 24.26 -7.75
N ARG A 48 0.72 24.80 -7.63
CA ARG A 48 0.37 25.97 -6.79
C ARG A 48 1.28 27.17 -7.06
N LEU A 49 1.59 27.42 -8.32
CA LEU A 49 2.48 28.49 -8.74
C LEU A 49 1.79 29.85 -8.59
N LEU A 50 2.51 30.82 -8.04
CA LEU A 50 2.05 32.20 -7.89
C LEU A 50 2.88 33.11 -8.79
N MET A 51 2.33 34.27 -9.16
CA MET A 51 3.02 35.31 -9.94
C MET A 51 3.50 34.81 -11.32
N VAL A 52 2.76 33.92 -11.97
CA VAL A 52 3.09 33.45 -13.32
C VAL A 52 2.86 34.57 -14.33
N ALA A 53 3.90 34.92 -15.09
CA ALA A 53 3.86 35.94 -16.14
C ALA A 53 3.57 35.33 -17.51
N GLU A 54 4.25 34.23 -17.84
CA GLU A 54 4.13 33.56 -19.13
C GLU A 54 4.27 32.04 -18.95
N THR A 55 3.53 31.30 -19.76
CA THR A 55 3.58 29.84 -19.84
C THR A 55 3.73 29.41 -21.29
N ARG A 56 4.70 28.54 -21.57
CA ARG A 56 4.94 27.98 -22.90
C ARG A 56 4.85 26.47 -22.82
N ILE A 57 3.95 25.91 -23.64
CA ILE A 57 3.78 24.45 -23.81
C ILE A 57 4.58 24.03 -25.03
N LEU A 58 5.41 23.00 -24.88
CA LEU A 58 6.35 22.53 -25.88
C LEU A 58 6.19 21.01 -26.07
N ASN A 59 6.58 20.49 -27.24
CA ASN A 59 6.64 19.03 -27.52
C ASN A 59 5.39 18.23 -27.15
N LYS A 60 4.21 18.86 -27.23
CA LYS A 60 2.93 18.27 -26.88
C LYS A 60 2.54 17.15 -27.84
N ARG A 61 2.19 16.00 -27.28
CA ARG A 61 1.67 14.84 -28.00
C ARG A 61 0.66 14.07 -27.16
N ILE A 62 -0.35 13.52 -27.81
CA ILE A 62 -1.32 12.64 -27.16
C ILE A 62 -0.78 11.20 -27.23
N ILE A 63 -0.81 10.49 -26.11
CA ILE A 63 -0.32 9.12 -25.97
C ILE A 63 -1.42 8.22 -25.42
N ASP A 64 -1.44 6.97 -25.89
CA ASP A 64 -2.25 5.88 -25.35
C ASP A 64 -1.41 5.12 -24.32
N GLU A 65 -1.77 5.18 -23.03
CA GLU A 65 -1.05 4.52 -21.94
C GLU A 65 -2.03 3.99 -20.88
N SER A 66 -1.82 2.77 -20.37
CA SER A 66 -2.67 2.19 -19.32
C SER A 66 -2.33 2.78 -17.94
N HIS A 67 -3.36 3.07 -17.14
CA HIS A 67 -3.34 3.95 -15.96
C HIS A 67 -2.35 3.62 -14.82
N LYS A 68 -1.89 4.69 -14.14
CA LYS A 68 -1.31 4.73 -12.77
C LYS A 68 -2.23 5.39 -11.72
N ARG A 69 -3.47 5.74 -12.10
CA ARG A 69 -4.53 6.18 -11.18
C ARG A 69 -5.79 5.46 -11.62
N GLY A 70 -6.21 4.45 -10.87
CA GLY A 70 -7.46 3.74 -11.16
C GLY A 70 -8.61 4.72 -11.17
N ALA A 71 -9.28 4.86 -12.31
CA ALA A 71 -10.64 5.37 -12.33
C ALA A 71 -11.44 4.49 -11.36
N ALA A 72 -12.10 5.11 -10.38
CA ALA A 72 -13.01 4.40 -9.50
C ALA A 72 -14.04 3.69 -10.39
N ALA A 73 -13.98 2.36 -10.43
CA ALA A 73 -14.93 1.56 -11.17
C ALA A 73 -16.32 1.93 -10.65
N ALA A 74 -17.23 2.31 -11.56
CA ALA A 74 -18.63 2.53 -11.24
C ALA A 74 -19.19 1.24 -10.64
N ILE A 75 -19.37 1.25 -9.33
CA ILE A 75 -19.98 0.16 -8.57
C ILE A 75 -21.47 0.46 -8.59
N ASP A 76 -22.22 -0.29 -9.40
CA ASP A 76 -23.68 -0.30 -9.35
C ASP A 76 -24.11 -1.07 -8.09
N GLN A 77 -24.00 -0.40 -6.95
CA GLN A 77 -24.56 -0.83 -5.66
C GLN A 77 -25.20 0.38 -4.97
N PRO A 78 -26.29 0.18 -4.21
CA PRO A 78 -26.95 1.27 -3.48
C PRO A 78 -25.94 1.99 -2.57
N PRO A 79 -26.16 3.27 -2.21
CA PRO A 79 -25.20 4.06 -1.43
C PRO A 79 -24.97 3.39 -0.07
N GLY A 80 -23.87 2.65 0.00
CA GLY A 80 -23.39 1.89 1.14
C GLY A 80 -21.90 1.69 0.96
N THR A 81 -21.14 1.89 2.02
CA THR A 81 -19.68 1.82 2.03
C THR A 81 -19.18 0.49 1.45
N LEU A 82 -18.41 0.53 0.36
CA LEU A 82 -17.82 -0.69 -0.23
C LEU A 82 -16.68 -1.16 0.66
N ARG A 83 -16.71 -2.45 1.03
CA ARG A 83 -15.57 -3.12 1.70
C ARG A 83 -14.66 -3.74 0.67
N ILE A 84 -13.41 -3.28 0.63
CA ILE A 84 -12.36 -3.86 -0.21
C ILE A 84 -11.43 -4.66 0.68
N ASP A 85 -11.34 -5.95 0.38
CA ASP A 85 -10.44 -6.87 1.06
C ASP A 85 -9.04 -6.74 0.50
N LEU A 86 -8.05 -6.55 1.39
CA LEU A 86 -6.66 -6.26 1.04
C LEU A 86 -5.69 -7.33 1.52
N SER A 87 -6.21 -8.53 1.84
CA SER A 87 -5.42 -9.62 2.40
C SER A 87 -5.44 -10.88 1.55
N HIS A 88 -4.30 -11.54 1.44
CA HIS A 88 -4.22 -12.89 0.89
C HIS A 88 -4.91 -13.91 1.81
N VAL A 89 -5.43 -14.98 1.21
CA VAL A 89 -5.97 -16.13 1.95
C VAL A 89 -4.82 -16.93 2.56
N ILE A 90 -4.96 -17.35 3.81
CA ILE A 90 -4.03 -18.25 4.48
C ILE A 90 -4.50 -19.70 4.30
N GLU A 91 -3.62 -20.53 3.76
CA GLU A 91 -3.90 -21.93 3.43
C GLU A 91 -2.82 -22.86 3.99
N ALA A 92 -3.20 -24.11 4.25
CA ALA A 92 -2.24 -25.14 4.64
C ALA A 92 -1.17 -25.31 3.55
N GLY A 93 0.10 -25.39 3.97
CA GLY A 93 1.21 -25.60 3.04
C GLY A 93 1.61 -24.37 2.19
N MET A 94 0.98 -23.20 2.39
CA MET A 94 1.42 -21.99 1.69
C MET A 94 2.83 -21.56 2.12
N ILE A 95 3.62 -21.10 1.16
CA ILE A 95 4.96 -20.56 1.42
C ILE A 95 4.88 -19.04 1.37
N THR A 96 5.03 -18.38 2.52
CA THR A 96 5.10 -16.90 2.61
C THR A 96 6.55 -16.41 2.53
N TYR A 97 7.49 -17.16 3.12
CA TYR A 97 8.93 -16.91 3.05
C TYR A 97 9.67 -18.22 2.77
N LYS A 98 10.64 -18.19 1.85
CA LYS A 98 11.54 -19.34 1.62
C LYS A 98 12.33 -19.62 2.91
N GLY A 99 12.24 -20.86 3.41
CA GLY A 99 12.94 -21.31 4.61
C GLY A 99 12.14 -21.23 5.92
N LEU A 100 10.98 -20.59 5.94
CA LEU A 100 10.07 -20.66 7.09
C LEU A 100 9.11 -21.85 6.96
N PRO A 101 8.69 -22.48 8.08
CA PRO A 101 7.66 -23.51 8.07
C PRO A 101 6.35 -22.99 7.47
N ALA A 102 5.75 -23.78 6.57
CA ALA A 102 4.42 -23.50 6.06
C ALA A 102 3.34 -23.74 7.15
N PRO A 103 2.19 -23.04 7.10
CA PRO A 103 1.11 -23.26 8.04
C PRO A 103 0.59 -24.71 8.00
N LEU A 104 0.41 -25.29 9.18
CA LEU A 104 -0.30 -26.54 9.38
C LEU A 104 -1.70 -26.19 9.87
N ILE A 105 -2.71 -26.46 9.04
CA ILE A 105 -4.13 -26.19 9.36
C ILE A 105 -4.87 -27.52 9.33
N CYS A 106 -5.50 -27.89 10.44
CA CYS A 106 -6.21 -29.15 10.58
C CYS A 106 -7.35 -29.06 11.59
N ASP A 107 -8.17 -30.11 11.65
CA ASP A 107 -9.19 -30.23 12.69
C ASP A 107 -8.54 -30.60 14.03
N HIS A 108 -8.82 -29.84 15.08
CA HIS A 108 -8.71 -30.30 16.46
C HIS A 108 -9.88 -31.23 16.81
N LEU A 109 -11.08 -30.85 16.37
CA LEU A 109 -12.29 -31.67 16.42
C LEU A 109 -12.97 -31.59 15.06
N SER A 110 -13.10 -32.74 14.39
CA SER A 110 -13.83 -32.81 13.12
C SER A 110 -15.34 -32.87 13.36
N ARG A 111 -16.13 -32.49 12.35
CA ARG A 111 -17.61 -32.59 12.42
C ARG A 111 -18.05 -34.01 12.71
N GLU A 112 -17.44 -35.00 12.06
CA GLU A 112 -17.71 -36.41 12.29
C GLU A 112 -17.39 -36.84 13.73
N ALA A 113 -16.21 -36.48 14.25
CA ALA A 113 -15.83 -36.81 15.63
C ALA A 113 -16.74 -36.14 16.66
N SER A 114 -17.22 -34.92 16.36
CA SER A 114 -18.12 -34.17 17.24
C SER A 114 -19.45 -34.90 17.50
N ARG A 115 -19.94 -35.71 16.54
CA ARG A 115 -21.21 -36.47 16.68
C ARG A 115 -21.24 -37.40 17.89
N SER A 116 -20.08 -37.84 18.39
CA SER A 116 -19.99 -38.65 19.61
C SER A 116 -20.34 -37.88 20.89
N SER A 117 -20.30 -36.54 20.82
CA SER A 117 -20.44 -35.62 21.96
C SER A 117 -21.71 -34.75 21.88
N TYR A 118 -22.46 -34.80 20.78
CA TYR A 118 -23.64 -33.96 20.54
C TYR A 118 -24.82 -34.77 20.02
N ASP A 119 -26.04 -34.26 20.24
CA ASP A 119 -27.28 -34.91 19.78
C ASP A 119 -27.34 -34.99 18.25
N ALA A 120 -28.16 -35.93 17.76
CA ALA A 120 -28.39 -36.13 16.34
C ALA A 120 -28.82 -34.83 15.64
N GLY A 121 -28.13 -34.50 14.54
CA GLY A 121 -28.34 -33.25 13.79
C GLY A 121 -27.47 -32.07 14.25
N THR A 122 -26.65 -32.23 15.29
CA THR A 122 -25.72 -31.20 15.78
C THR A 122 -24.27 -31.63 15.56
N GLU A 123 -23.50 -30.84 14.81
CA GLU A 123 -22.09 -31.12 14.50
C GLU A 123 -21.26 -29.83 14.56
N PHE A 124 -20.05 -29.91 15.10
CA PHE A 124 -19.13 -28.78 15.19
C PHE A 124 -17.76 -29.15 14.64
N GLN A 125 -17.07 -28.16 14.07
CA GLN A 125 -15.64 -28.27 13.75
C GLN A 125 -14.88 -27.26 14.58
N ILE A 126 -13.78 -27.71 15.17
CA ILE A 126 -12.82 -26.84 15.85
C ILE A 126 -11.50 -26.98 15.08
N GLY A 127 -11.09 -25.90 14.42
CA GLY A 127 -9.81 -25.86 13.72
C GLY A 127 -8.64 -25.64 14.68
N ARG A 128 -7.47 -26.13 14.29
CA ARG A 128 -6.17 -25.81 14.87
C ARG A 128 -5.25 -25.33 13.77
N ILE A 129 -4.46 -24.31 14.10
CA ILE A 129 -3.41 -23.80 13.24
C ILE A 129 -2.10 -23.74 14.01
N GLU A 130 -1.03 -24.23 13.38
CA GLU A 130 0.36 -24.01 13.78
C GLU A 130 1.05 -23.27 12.63
N MET A 131 1.52 -22.05 12.88
CA MET A 131 2.11 -21.20 11.84
C MET A 131 3.06 -20.16 12.42
N VAL A 132 3.95 -19.65 11.58
CA VAL A 132 4.76 -18.46 11.89
C VAL A 132 3.93 -17.20 11.71
N GLY A 133 4.15 -16.18 12.55
CA GLY A 133 3.41 -14.91 12.50
C GLY A 133 3.53 -14.16 11.16
N ASN A 134 4.69 -14.26 10.49
CA ASN A 134 4.95 -13.72 9.16
C ASN A 134 4.34 -14.61 8.05
N THR A 135 3.02 -14.85 8.11
CA THR A 135 2.27 -15.67 7.13
C THR A 135 1.17 -14.85 6.46
N GLY A 136 1.05 -14.94 5.13
CA GLY A 136 0.04 -14.18 4.38
C GLY A 136 0.23 -12.67 4.56
N THR A 137 -0.87 -11.91 4.58
CA THR A 137 -0.84 -10.48 4.90
C THR A 137 -0.81 -10.31 6.42
N TYR A 138 0.26 -9.70 6.94
CA TYR A 138 0.48 -9.57 8.38
C TYR A 138 0.92 -8.17 8.76
N MET A 139 0.90 -7.90 10.06
CA MET A 139 1.38 -6.66 10.64
C MET A 139 2.58 -6.90 11.56
N ASP A 140 3.59 -6.04 11.46
CA ASP A 140 4.70 -5.94 12.41
C ASP A 140 4.52 -4.77 13.36
N THR A 141 4.82 -5.02 14.63
CA THR A 141 4.90 -4.05 15.72
C THR A 141 6.37 -3.85 16.15
N PRO A 142 6.70 -2.85 16.98
CA PRO A 142 8.07 -2.63 17.45
C PRO A 142 8.74 -3.85 18.05
N PHE A 143 8.00 -4.72 18.74
CA PHE A 143 8.54 -5.97 19.30
C PHE A 143 9.16 -6.90 18.25
N HIS A 144 8.73 -6.83 16.98
CA HIS A 144 9.34 -7.61 15.90
C HIS A 144 10.83 -7.33 15.74
N ARG A 145 11.25 -6.08 16.00
CA ARG A 145 12.64 -5.61 15.83
C ARG A 145 13.37 -5.31 17.14
N TYR A 146 12.64 -4.84 18.15
CA TYR A 146 13.17 -4.33 19.42
C TYR A 146 12.59 -5.13 20.57
N ALA A 147 13.42 -5.82 21.34
CA ALA A 147 12.96 -6.71 22.41
C ALA A 147 12.17 -5.99 23.53
N ASP A 148 12.37 -4.68 23.67
CA ASP A 148 11.68 -3.77 24.59
C ASP A 148 10.52 -2.99 23.93
N GLY A 149 10.29 -3.19 22.64
CA GLY A 149 9.15 -2.63 21.92
C GLY A 149 7.82 -3.25 22.36
N TYR A 150 6.72 -2.53 22.15
CA TYR A 150 5.40 -3.07 22.43
C TYR A 150 5.03 -4.18 21.43
N ASP A 151 4.29 -5.18 21.92
CA ASP A 151 3.80 -6.33 21.15
C ASP A 151 2.37 -6.10 20.63
N LEU A 152 1.78 -7.10 19.97
CA LEU A 152 0.41 -7.01 19.46
C LEU A 152 -0.65 -6.81 20.55
N ALA A 153 -0.39 -7.18 21.81
CA ALA A 153 -1.34 -7.01 22.90
C ALA A 153 -1.42 -5.55 23.38
N ASP A 154 -0.35 -4.79 23.20
CA ASP A 154 -0.22 -3.40 23.68
C ASP A 154 -0.32 -2.37 22.53
N LEU A 155 -0.62 -2.84 21.31
CA LEU A 155 -0.89 -2.00 20.14
C LEU A 155 -2.23 -1.24 20.25
N SER A 156 -2.18 0.09 20.09
CA SER A 156 -3.37 0.95 20.18
C SER A 156 -4.25 0.87 18.94
N LEU A 157 -5.58 0.73 19.14
CA LEU A 157 -6.57 0.73 18.05
C LEU A 157 -6.58 2.04 17.26
N ASP A 158 -6.30 3.17 17.88
CA ASP A 158 -6.26 4.48 17.19
C ASP A 158 -5.25 4.53 16.05
N ARG A 159 -4.23 3.65 16.10
CA ARG A 159 -3.21 3.53 15.06
C ARG A 159 -3.56 2.55 13.96
N ILE A 160 -4.55 1.68 14.14
CA ILE A 160 -4.78 0.49 13.28
C ILE A 160 -6.21 0.24 12.84
N ALA A 161 -7.18 0.91 13.44
CA ALA A 161 -8.59 0.78 13.15
C ALA A 161 -9.15 2.12 12.67
N ALA A 162 -9.90 2.06 11.59
CA ALA A 162 -10.56 3.20 10.98
C ALA A 162 -9.66 4.42 10.69
N CYS A 163 -8.41 4.19 10.27
CA CYS A 163 -7.47 5.27 9.97
C CYS A 163 -7.75 5.85 8.56
N PRO A 164 -7.63 7.18 8.35
CA PRO A 164 -7.69 7.74 7.01
C PRO A 164 -6.63 7.11 6.11
N GLY A 165 -7.01 6.67 4.92
CA GLY A 165 -6.13 6.00 3.98
C GLY A 165 -5.52 6.94 2.95
N LEU A 166 -4.26 6.68 2.62
CA LEU A 166 -3.53 7.30 1.51
C LEU A 166 -2.90 6.16 0.70
N MET A 167 -3.30 6.00 -0.56
CA MET A 167 -2.66 5.07 -1.48
C MET A 167 -1.66 5.85 -2.33
N ILE A 168 -0.43 5.34 -2.42
CA ILE A 168 0.63 5.88 -3.28
C ILE A 168 0.98 4.79 -4.31
N ASP A 169 0.76 5.11 -5.58
CA ASP A 169 0.95 4.16 -6.69
C ASP A 169 2.29 4.38 -7.36
N VAL A 170 3.16 3.39 -7.19
CA VAL A 170 4.50 3.32 -7.77
C VAL A 170 4.66 2.15 -8.73
N SER A 171 3.56 1.54 -9.17
CA SER A 171 3.55 0.28 -9.95
C SER A 171 4.22 0.34 -11.33
N GLY A 172 4.49 1.55 -11.85
CA GLY A 172 5.32 1.74 -13.05
C GLY A 172 6.57 2.57 -12.79
N ALA A 173 7.10 2.55 -11.57
CA ALA A 173 8.46 3.03 -11.31
C ALA A 173 9.47 2.18 -12.09
N ALA A 174 10.53 2.80 -12.61
CA ALA A 174 11.54 2.12 -13.41
C ALA A 174 12.49 1.23 -12.57
N GLY A 175 12.58 1.49 -11.26
CA GLY A 175 13.45 0.80 -10.33
C GLY A 175 12.70 0.12 -9.19
N ARG A 176 13.42 -0.75 -8.47
CA ARG A 176 12.91 -1.48 -7.30
C ARG A 176 12.87 -0.61 -6.04
N ALA A 177 13.84 0.28 -5.88
CA ALA A 177 13.95 1.15 -4.71
C ALA A 177 13.02 2.36 -4.87
N ILE A 178 12.10 2.52 -3.91
CA ILE A 178 11.14 3.61 -3.85
C ILE A 178 11.64 4.61 -2.80
N ASP A 179 12.05 5.78 -3.28
CA ASP A 179 12.64 6.82 -2.45
C ASP A 179 11.63 7.89 -2.03
N TRP A 180 11.99 8.72 -1.05
CA TRP A 180 11.13 9.75 -0.45
C TRP A 180 10.50 10.71 -1.47
N MET A 181 11.15 10.93 -2.62
CA MET A 181 10.64 11.77 -3.70
C MET A 181 9.29 11.25 -4.24
N ALA A 182 9.06 9.94 -4.21
CA ALA A 182 7.78 9.34 -4.60
C ALA A 182 6.63 9.66 -3.62
N LEU A 183 6.96 10.14 -2.42
CA LEU A 183 6.02 10.40 -1.31
C LEU A 183 5.89 11.90 -0.99
N ALA A 184 6.75 12.73 -1.60
CA ALA A 184 6.99 14.11 -1.15
C ALA A 184 5.80 15.06 -1.31
N ALA A 185 4.93 14.79 -2.29
CA ALA A 185 3.77 15.60 -2.62
C ALA A 185 2.55 15.26 -1.75
N ASP A 186 2.58 14.15 -1.02
CA ASP A 186 1.41 13.62 -0.33
C ASP A 186 1.26 14.14 1.10
N ASP A 187 0.00 14.26 1.53
CA ASP A 187 -0.35 14.59 2.90
C ASP A 187 -0.42 13.31 3.76
N ILE A 188 0.67 13.03 4.48
CA ILE A 188 0.91 11.76 5.20
C ILE A 188 0.36 11.77 6.64
N ALA A 189 0.24 12.94 7.27
CA ALA A 189 0.06 13.04 8.72
C ALA A 189 -1.19 12.32 9.22
N GLY A 190 -1.00 11.38 10.15
CA GLY A 190 -2.08 10.60 10.78
C GLY A 190 -2.74 9.56 9.85
N LYS A 191 -2.21 9.31 8.66
CA LYS A 191 -2.82 8.40 7.67
C LYS A 191 -2.14 7.03 7.64
N ALA A 192 -2.90 6.02 7.22
CA ALA A 192 -2.38 4.75 6.77
C ALA A 192 -1.85 4.92 5.34
N VAL A 193 -0.53 4.85 5.17
CA VAL A 193 0.12 5.03 3.86
C VAL A 193 0.33 3.66 3.22
N LEU A 194 -0.39 3.38 2.14
CA LEU A 194 -0.35 2.10 1.42
C LEU A 194 0.39 2.26 0.10
N ILE A 195 1.50 1.56 -0.06
CA ILE A 195 2.38 1.63 -1.23
C ILE A 195 1.97 0.52 -2.20
N ARG A 196 1.38 0.92 -3.33
CA ARG A 196 1.03 0.02 -4.43
C ARG A 196 2.21 -0.08 -5.39
N THR A 197 2.85 -1.23 -5.41
CA THR A 197 3.93 -1.58 -6.34
C THR A 197 3.42 -2.50 -7.46
N GLY A 198 2.25 -3.13 -7.28
CA GLY A 198 1.70 -4.13 -8.20
C GLY A 198 2.47 -5.46 -8.17
N TRP A 199 3.26 -5.70 -7.12
CA TRP A 199 4.06 -6.91 -6.97
C TRP A 199 3.24 -8.12 -6.52
N ASP A 200 2.07 -7.88 -5.92
CA ASP A 200 1.09 -8.90 -5.52
C ASP A 200 0.62 -9.79 -6.68
N ARG A 201 0.72 -9.33 -7.93
CA ARG A 201 0.51 -10.16 -9.14
C ARG A 201 1.40 -11.41 -9.21
N HIS A 202 2.53 -11.40 -8.51
CA HIS A 202 3.48 -12.51 -8.45
C HIS A 202 3.22 -13.45 -7.27
N TRP A 203 2.24 -13.17 -6.41
CA TRP A 203 1.92 -13.98 -5.24
C TRP A 203 1.83 -15.48 -5.57
N ARG A 204 2.43 -16.33 -4.72
CA ARG A 204 2.55 -17.79 -4.91
C ARG A 204 3.35 -18.24 -6.13
N THR A 205 4.24 -17.41 -6.64
CA THR A 205 5.23 -17.79 -7.66
C THR A 205 6.64 -17.55 -7.15
N ASP A 206 7.64 -18.21 -7.75
CA ASP A 206 9.05 -17.97 -7.40
C ASP A 206 9.47 -16.51 -7.60
N GLN A 207 8.88 -15.82 -8.58
CA GLN A 207 9.14 -14.42 -8.87
C GLN A 207 8.81 -13.51 -7.68
N TYR A 208 7.86 -13.89 -6.81
CA TYR A 208 7.49 -13.07 -5.67
C TYR A 208 8.68 -12.78 -4.74
N PHE A 209 9.58 -13.75 -4.59
CA PHE A 209 10.68 -13.73 -3.64
C PHE A 209 11.93 -13.00 -4.16
N GLU A 210 11.95 -12.55 -5.41
CA GLU A 210 13.17 -12.11 -6.09
C GLU A 210 12.96 -10.79 -6.83
N GLY A 211 13.83 -9.81 -6.59
CA GLY A 211 13.79 -8.53 -7.32
C GLY A 211 12.60 -7.64 -7.00
N HIS A 212 11.95 -7.87 -5.85
CA HIS A 212 10.79 -7.11 -5.42
C HIS A 212 11.09 -5.62 -5.14
N PRO A 213 10.11 -4.72 -5.36
CA PRO A 213 10.20 -3.34 -4.93
C PRO A 213 10.20 -3.21 -3.40
N HIS A 214 10.85 -2.17 -2.90
CA HIS A 214 11.00 -1.88 -1.47
C HIS A 214 11.15 -0.37 -1.25
N LEU A 215 10.93 0.09 -0.02
CA LEU A 215 11.20 1.47 0.38
C LEU A 215 12.68 1.65 0.74
N THR A 216 13.24 2.84 0.47
CA THR A 216 14.57 3.22 0.96
C THR A 216 14.53 3.68 2.41
N GLU A 217 15.70 3.75 3.07
CA GLU A 217 15.83 4.36 4.41
C GLU A 217 15.31 5.81 4.42
N THR A 218 15.63 6.59 3.40
CA THR A 218 15.19 7.98 3.25
C THR A 218 13.67 8.10 3.08
N ALA A 219 13.02 7.15 2.39
CA ALA A 219 11.57 7.07 2.34
C ALA A 219 10.96 6.78 3.72
N ALA A 220 11.55 5.86 4.49
CA ALA A 220 11.11 5.55 5.85
C ALA A 220 11.26 6.75 6.79
N ILE A 221 12.38 7.46 6.72
CA ILE A 221 12.62 8.70 7.48
C ILE A 221 11.56 9.74 7.14
N HIS A 222 11.24 9.91 5.85
CA HIS A 222 10.20 10.84 5.42
C HIS A 222 8.81 10.48 5.97
N LEU A 223 8.42 9.21 5.90
CA LEU A 223 7.13 8.72 6.45
C LEU A 223 7.03 8.94 7.96
N ARG A 224 8.12 8.66 8.69
CA ARG A 224 8.22 8.93 10.12
C ARG A 224 8.06 10.41 10.42
N ASP A 225 8.87 11.25 9.78
CA ASP A 225 8.93 12.69 10.07
C ASP A 225 7.65 13.42 9.67
N ARG A 226 6.92 12.88 8.68
CA ARG A 226 5.58 13.38 8.29
C ARG A 226 4.44 12.74 9.08
N GLY A 227 4.71 11.84 10.02
CA GLY A 227 3.74 11.33 10.99
C GLY A 227 2.75 10.31 10.42
N ALA A 228 3.21 9.38 9.58
CA ALA A 228 2.39 8.24 9.15
C ALA A 228 1.87 7.45 10.37
N ALA A 229 0.59 7.07 10.37
CA ALA A 229 0.01 6.24 11.44
C ALA A 229 0.45 4.78 11.32
N MET A 230 0.55 4.29 10.08
CA MET A 230 1.05 2.97 9.70
C MET A 230 1.52 3.01 8.24
N VAL A 231 2.30 2.02 7.82
CA VAL A 231 2.77 1.89 6.44
C VAL A 231 2.49 0.47 5.94
N GLY A 232 1.87 0.35 4.77
CA GLY A 232 1.57 -0.92 4.11
C GLY A 232 2.22 -1.03 2.74
N ILE A 233 2.55 -2.25 2.30
CA ILE A 233 3.10 -2.51 0.96
C ILE A 233 2.58 -3.85 0.39
N ASP A 234 2.33 -3.90 -0.91
CA ASP A 234 1.92 -5.10 -1.67
C ASP A 234 3.10 -5.94 -2.18
N SER A 235 4.26 -5.82 -1.53
CA SER A 235 5.52 -6.46 -1.93
C SER A 235 5.95 -7.55 -0.95
N PHE A 236 7.00 -8.30 -1.31
CA PHE A 236 7.55 -9.39 -0.50
C PHE A 236 8.13 -8.90 0.82
N ASN A 237 8.74 -7.73 0.84
CA ASN A 237 9.21 -7.08 2.06
C ASN A 237 9.27 -5.56 1.81
N ILE A 238 9.08 -4.77 2.84
CA ILE A 238 9.19 -3.31 2.77
C ILE A 238 10.65 -2.85 2.65
N ASP A 239 11.62 -3.68 3.05
CA ASP A 239 13.07 -3.47 2.90
C ASP A 239 13.66 -4.25 1.72
N ASP A 240 14.84 -3.83 1.25
CA ASP A 240 15.64 -4.67 0.34
C ASP A 240 16.08 -5.96 1.07
N THR A 241 15.79 -7.10 0.46
CA THR A 241 16.16 -8.42 0.97
C THR A 241 17.52 -8.91 0.47
N SER A 242 18.18 -8.18 -0.43
CA SER A 242 19.51 -8.54 -0.95
C SER A 242 20.63 -8.44 0.11
N GLY A 243 20.46 -7.54 1.08
CA GLY A 243 21.33 -7.37 2.25
C GLY A 243 20.69 -7.83 3.56
N GLY A 244 21.22 -7.38 4.70
CA GLY A 244 20.71 -7.71 6.04
C GLY A 244 20.42 -6.51 6.95
N THR A 245 20.49 -5.28 6.43
CA THR A 245 20.43 -4.05 7.25
C THR A 245 19.02 -3.65 7.68
N ARG A 246 18.00 -3.97 6.86
CA ARG A 246 16.57 -3.69 7.11
C ARG A 246 16.30 -2.28 7.70
N PRO A 247 16.76 -1.20 7.02
CA PRO A 247 16.64 0.16 7.54
C PRO A 247 15.20 0.64 7.69
N VAL A 248 14.26 0.20 6.84
CA VAL A 248 12.86 0.63 6.89
C VAL A 248 12.16 0.07 8.12
N HIS A 249 12.32 -1.22 8.40
CA HIS A 249 11.88 -1.81 9.67
C HIS A 249 12.48 -1.04 10.86
N THR A 250 13.78 -0.77 10.83
CA THR A 250 14.49 -0.06 11.91
C THR A 250 13.90 1.34 12.13
N VAL A 251 13.69 2.13 11.08
CA VAL A 251 13.18 3.50 11.20
C VAL A 251 11.72 3.54 11.63
N LEU A 252 10.85 2.77 10.98
CA LEU A 252 9.40 2.83 11.24
C LEU A 252 9.04 2.20 12.59
N LEU A 253 9.53 0.98 12.85
CA LEU A 253 9.25 0.31 14.11
C LEU A 253 9.91 1.02 15.30
N GLY A 254 11.09 1.62 15.10
CA GLY A 254 11.74 2.45 16.13
C GLY A 254 10.94 3.71 16.48
N ALA A 255 10.08 4.17 15.58
CA ALA A 255 9.14 5.27 15.81
C ALA A 255 7.74 4.82 16.26
N GLY A 256 7.53 3.52 16.46
CA GLY A 256 6.21 2.97 16.81
C GLY A 256 5.19 3.03 15.67
N ILE A 257 5.64 3.03 14.42
CA ILE A 257 4.79 3.01 13.22
C ILE A 257 4.68 1.55 12.76
N PRO A 258 3.49 0.91 12.85
CA PRO A 258 3.30 -0.46 12.41
C PRO A 258 3.48 -0.61 10.90
N ILE A 259 3.94 -1.79 10.49
CA ILE A 259 4.18 -2.14 9.09
C ILE A 259 3.21 -3.25 8.68
N ILE A 260 2.64 -3.19 7.47
CA ILE A 260 1.82 -4.24 6.89
C ILE A 260 2.47 -4.71 5.58
N GLU A 261 2.79 -5.99 5.48
CA GLU A 261 3.45 -6.57 4.30
C GLU A 261 2.53 -7.58 3.60
N HIS A 262 2.88 -7.92 2.35
CA HIS A 262 2.11 -8.83 1.49
C HIS A 262 0.65 -8.42 1.31
N MET A 263 0.39 -7.12 1.16
CA MET A 263 -0.95 -6.65 0.82
C MET A 263 -1.32 -7.03 -0.62
N THR A 264 -2.62 -7.03 -0.93
CA THR A 264 -3.11 -7.24 -2.30
C THR A 264 -4.34 -6.38 -2.57
N GLY A 265 -4.75 -6.22 -3.82
CA GLY A 265 -5.98 -5.51 -4.18
C GLY A 265 -5.90 -4.00 -3.97
N LEU A 266 -4.69 -3.44 -3.79
CA LEU A 266 -4.47 -2.00 -3.65
C LEU A 266 -4.85 -1.22 -4.91
N ASP A 267 -4.88 -1.88 -6.07
CA ASP A 267 -5.35 -1.34 -7.36
C ASP A 267 -6.83 -0.92 -7.36
N ARG A 268 -7.60 -1.42 -6.40
CA ARG A 268 -9.04 -1.12 -6.26
C ARG A 268 -9.31 0.10 -5.38
N LEU A 269 -8.29 0.66 -4.74
CA LEU A 269 -8.43 1.80 -3.84
C LEU A 269 -8.32 3.13 -4.61
N PRO A 270 -9.07 4.17 -4.24
CA PRO A 270 -8.77 5.52 -4.67
C PRO A 270 -7.47 6.00 -3.99
N ALA A 271 -6.85 7.04 -4.55
CA ALA A 271 -5.62 7.62 -3.96
C ALA A 271 -5.83 8.13 -2.52
N SER A 272 -7.02 8.62 -2.20
CA SER A 272 -7.41 9.06 -0.86
C SER A 272 -8.92 9.02 -0.69
N GLY A 273 -9.43 9.35 0.50
CA GLY A 273 -10.87 9.39 0.79
C GLY A 273 -11.45 8.05 1.24
N PHE A 274 -10.60 7.04 1.46
CA PHE A 274 -11.00 5.78 2.06
C PHE A 274 -10.56 5.70 3.52
N THR A 275 -11.18 4.79 4.27
CA THR A 275 -10.76 4.44 5.62
C THR A 275 -10.15 3.05 5.63
N PHE A 276 -9.00 2.87 6.28
CA PHE A 276 -8.26 1.61 6.34
C PHE A 276 -8.29 1.01 7.74
N SER A 277 -8.29 -0.32 7.82
CA SER A 277 -8.14 -1.06 9.08
C SER A 277 -7.30 -2.31 8.86
N ALA A 278 -6.38 -2.57 9.78
CA ALA A 278 -5.55 -3.77 9.82
C ALA A 278 -5.34 -4.17 11.29
N VAL A 279 -6.34 -4.83 11.87
CA VAL A 279 -6.34 -5.14 13.31
C VAL A 279 -5.91 -6.61 13.51
N PRO A 280 -4.75 -6.87 14.15
CA PRO A 280 -4.32 -8.23 14.45
C PRO A 280 -5.03 -8.77 15.70
N PRO A 281 -5.03 -10.10 15.90
CA PRO A 281 -5.33 -10.71 17.19
C PRO A 281 -4.46 -10.13 18.30
N LYS A 282 -5.07 -9.92 19.47
CA LYS A 282 -4.43 -9.33 20.65
C LYS A 282 -3.57 -10.38 21.40
N ILE A 283 -2.40 -10.71 20.86
CA ILE A 283 -1.52 -11.77 21.38
C ILE A 283 -0.30 -11.17 22.08
N ARG A 284 -0.05 -11.61 23.33
CA ARG A 284 1.10 -11.17 24.11
C ARG A 284 2.37 -11.91 23.69
N ALA A 285 3.52 -11.24 23.79
CA ALA A 285 4.84 -11.72 23.41
C ALA A 285 4.98 -12.11 21.93
N MET A 286 4.16 -11.51 21.05
CA MET A 286 4.26 -11.67 19.60
C MET A 286 4.35 -10.30 18.94
N GLY A 287 5.39 -10.10 18.13
CA GLY A 287 5.61 -8.85 17.39
C GLY A 287 4.90 -8.80 16.04
N THR A 288 4.51 -9.96 15.52
CA THR A 288 3.96 -10.13 14.18
C THR A 288 2.85 -11.16 14.18
N PHE A 289 1.74 -10.86 13.51
CA PHE A 289 0.71 -11.86 13.23
C PHE A 289 -0.14 -11.45 12.02
N PRO A 290 -0.79 -12.42 11.34
CA PRO A 290 -1.68 -12.11 10.23
C PRO A 290 -2.82 -11.15 10.62
N VAL A 291 -3.19 -10.31 9.67
CA VAL A 291 -4.32 -9.38 9.76
C VAL A 291 -5.31 -9.65 8.64
N ARG A 292 -6.58 -9.32 8.86
CA ARG A 292 -7.50 -9.09 7.75
C ARG A 292 -7.58 -7.59 7.49
N ALA A 293 -6.64 -7.11 6.69
CA ALA A 293 -6.61 -5.73 6.22
C ALA A 293 -7.76 -5.48 5.23
N TYR A 294 -8.47 -4.37 5.41
CA TYR A 294 -9.54 -3.94 4.52
C TYR A 294 -9.67 -2.41 4.46
N ALA A 295 -10.30 -1.94 3.40
CA ALA A 295 -10.67 -0.55 3.22
C ALA A 295 -12.19 -0.37 3.08
N LEU A 296 -12.65 0.80 3.50
CA LEU A 296 -14.00 1.33 3.33
C LEU A 296 -13.92 2.50 2.35
N VAL A 297 -14.58 2.36 1.20
CA VAL A 297 -14.65 3.37 0.11
C VAL A 297 -16.08 3.86 -0.06
#